data_AF-A0A258DAZ6-F1
#
_entry.id   AF-A0A258DAZ6-F1
#
_cell.length_a   1.000
_cell.length_b   1.000
_cell.length_c   1.000
_cell.angle_alpha   90.00
_cell.angle_beta   90.00
_cell.angle_gamma   90.00
#
_symmetry.space_group_name_H-M   'P 1'
#
loop_
_entity.id
_entity.type
_entity.pdbx_description
1 polymer ?
#
loop_
_entity_poly.entity_id
_entity_poly.type
_entity_poly.pdbx_seq_one_letter_code
_entity_poly.pdbx_strand_id
1 'polypeptide(L)'
;MTRPLSTDIRERAMARLDAGETVRAIAEALSVAPSSVVKWSERRRETGSVTPGKIGGHVLPKIKGAEADWLRARMAEGAFTLRGLVAELAERGLKVDYRTMWAFAHAEGLSFKKNRARQ
;
A
#
# COMPACT_ATOMS: atom_id res chain seq x y z
N MET A 1 13.98 0.73 -13.47
CA MET A 1 14.43 0.28 -12.14
C MET A 1 13.42 0.71 -11.10
N THR A 2 12.74 -0.23 -10.41
CA THR A 2 11.63 0.07 -9.50
C THR A 2 12.03 0.09 -8.02
N ARG A 3 13.25 -0.37 -7.69
CA ARG A 3 13.73 -0.41 -6.31
C ARG A 3 14.42 0.92 -5.94
N PRO A 4 14.00 1.59 -4.87
CA PRO A 4 14.68 2.78 -4.38
C PRO A 4 16.05 2.41 -3.81
N LEU A 5 17.01 3.32 -3.96
CA LEU A 5 18.29 3.26 -3.24
C LEU A 5 18.05 3.24 -1.72
N SER A 6 18.94 2.57 -0.99
CA SER A 6 18.85 2.31 0.46
C SER A 6 18.65 3.59 1.27
N THR A 7 18.11 3.50 2.48
CA THR A 7 17.95 4.69 3.35
C THR A 7 19.32 5.22 3.79
N ASP A 8 20.26 4.33 4.14
CA ASP A 8 21.61 4.69 4.58
C ASP A 8 22.35 5.58 3.56
N ILE A 9 22.29 5.28 2.25
CA ILE A 9 22.97 6.13 1.25
C ILE A 9 22.34 7.52 1.15
N ARG A 10 21.03 7.63 1.39
CA ARG A 10 20.31 8.90 1.39
C ARG A 10 20.63 9.73 2.62
N GLU A 11 20.68 9.08 3.78
CA GLU A 11 21.06 9.70 5.06
C GLU A 11 22.49 10.24 4.97
N ARG A 12 23.43 9.45 4.43
CA ARG A 12 24.81 9.91 4.18
C ARG A 12 24.85 11.09 3.21
N ALA A 13 24.07 11.06 2.14
CA ALA A 13 23.99 12.18 1.21
C ALA A 13 23.48 13.46 1.89
N MET A 14 22.48 13.34 2.76
CA MET A 14 21.94 14.48 3.51
C MET A 14 22.91 15.00 4.58
N ALA A 15 23.63 14.11 5.27
CA ALA A 15 24.65 14.52 6.24
C ALA A 15 25.78 15.33 5.58
N ARG A 16 26.21 14.92 4.38
CA ARG A 16 27.22 15.65 3.60
C ARG A 16 26.70 16.98 3.06
N LEU A 17 25.41 17.02 2.69
CA LEU A 17 24.76 18.27 2.30
C LEU A 17 24.66 19.25 3.47
N ASP A 18 24.35 18.77 4.67
CA ASP A 18 24.31 19.56 5.90
C ASP A 18 25.71 20.06 6.30
N ALA A 19 26.76 19.31 5.95
CA ALA A 19 28.16 19.73 6.10
C ALA A 19 28.62 20.76 5.04
N GLY A 20 27.74 21.16 4.11
CA GLY A 20 28.02 22.19 3.12
C GLY A 20 28.66 21.69 1.82
N GLU A 21 28.74 20.38 1.58
CA GLU A 21 29.26 19.85 0.33
C GLU A 21 28.32 20.11 -0.85
N THR A 22 28.89 20.28 -2.05
CA THR A 22 28.09 20.47 -3.25
C THR A 22 27.40 19.17 -3.68
N VAL A 23 26.23 19.29 -4.29
CA VAL A 23 25.47 18.14 -4.83
C VAL A 23 26.33 17.25 -5.76
N ARG A 24 27.19 17.86 -6.58
CA ARG A 24 28.06 17.11 -7.52
C ARG A 24 29.12 16.30 -6.78
N ALA A 25 29.78 16.88 -5.77
CA ALA A 25 30.78 16.18 -4.96
C ALA A 25 30.17 14.99 -4.19
N ILE A 26 28.97 15.19 -3.61
CA ILE A 26 28.24 14.13 -2.91
C ILE A 26 27.88 12.99 -3.87
N ALA A 27 27.37 13.34 -5.06
CA ALA A 27 26.94 12.38 -6.07
C ALA A 27 28.10 11.51 -6.56
N GLU A 28 29.24 12.13 -6.83
CA GLU A 28 30.47 11.42 -7.21
C GLU A 28 30.95 10.49 -6.09
N ALA A 29 31.05 11.00 -4.85
CA ALA A 29 31.56 10.22 -3.73
C ALA A 29 30.65 9.06 -3.30
N LEU A 30 29.34 9.16 -3.54
CA LEU A 30 28.38 8.07 -3.29
C LEU A 30 28.06 7.25 -4.53
N SER A 31 28.66 7.56 -5.69
CA SER A 31 28.38 6.91 -6.98
C SER A 31 26.89 6.90 -7.34
N VAL A 32 26.21 8.03 -7.13
CA VAL A 32 24.80 8.23 -7.46
C VAL A 32 24.63 9.36 -8.46
N ALA A 33 23.50 9.41 -9.17
CA ALA A 33 23.21 10.54 -10.05
C ALA A 33 22.98 11.83 -9.24
N PRO A 34 23.51 13.00 -9.65
CA PRO A 34 23.30 14.28 -8.96
C PRO A 34 21.82 14.61 -8.74
N SER A 35 20.96 14.27 -9.71
CA SER A 35 19.52 14.45 -9.61
C SER A 35 18.86 13.64 -8.49
N SER A 36 19.47 12.53 -8.04
CA SER A 36 18.97 11.75 -6.90
C SER A 36 19.16 12.51 -5.59
N VAL A 37 20.33 13.13 -5.41
CA VAL A 37 20.65 13.94 -4.22
C VAL A 37 19.73 15.15 -4.13
N VAL A 38 19.46 15.83 -5.26
CA VAL A 38 18.48 16.93 -5.33
C VAL A 38 17.10 16.47 -4.88
N LYS A 39 16.58 15.37 -5.45
CA LYS A 39 15.26 14.82 -5.10
C LYS A 39 15.16 14.39 -3.64
N TRP A 40 16.23 13.89 -3.04
CA TRP A 40 16.24 13.55 -1.62
C TRP A 40 16.20 14.79 -0.73
N SER A 41 16.90 15.86 -1.11
CA SER A 41 16.87 17.15 -0.42
C SER A 41 15.47 17.80 -0.51
N GLU A 42 14.87 17.82 -1.70
CA GLU A 42 13.49 18.29 -1.90
C GLU A 42 12.51 17.52 -1.01
N ARG A 43 12.55 16.18 -1.05
CA ARG A 43 11.71 15.35 -0.20
C ARG A 43 11.92 15.60 1.29
N ARG A 44 13.16 15.78 1.75
CA ARG A 44 13.47 16.11 3.16
C ARG A 44 12.87 17.45 3.55
N ARG A 45 12.89 18.45 2.67
CA ARG A 45 12.25 19.77 2.91
C ARG A 45 10.73 19.66 2.98
N GLU A 46 10.12 18.85 2.12
CA GLU A 46 8.66 18.67 2.07
C GLU A 46 8.11 17.82 3.23
N THR A 47 8.82 16.75 3.60
CA THR A 47 8.29 15.70 4.50
C THR A 47 9.08 15.51 5.78
N GLY A 48 10.25 16.14 5.91
CA GLY A 48 11.18 15.91 7.02
C GLY A 48 11.97 14.60 6.95
N SER A 49 11.70 13.73 5.97
CA SER A 49 12.27 12.38 5.89
C SER A 49 12.95 12.09 4.55
N VAL A 50 14.02 11.28 4.57
CA VAL A 50 14.68 10.76 3.37
C VAL A 50 14.16 9.40 2.92
N THR A 51 13.30 8.78 3.74
CA THR A 51 12.71 7.48 3.43
C THR A 51 11.96 7.56 2.10
N PRO A 52 12.12 6.58 1.19
CA PRO A 52 11.35 6.55 -0.04
C PRO A 52 9.85 6.55 0.27
N GLY A 53 9.06 7.19 -0.60
CA GLY A 53 7.62 7.06 -0.56
C GLY A 53 7.17 5.61 -0.80
N LYS A 54 5.91 5.33 -0.49
CA LYS A 54 5.29 4.05 -0.83
C LYS A 54 5.41 3.81 -2.34
N ILE A 55 5.99 2.69 -2.75
CA ILE A 55 6.08 2.29 -4.15
C ILE A 55 5.07 1.18 -4.39
N GLY A 56 4.14 1.44 -5.31
CA GLY A 56 3.02 0.54 -5.58
C GLY A 56 1.97 0.54 -4.46
N GLY A 57 0.94 -0.30 -4.61
CA GLY A 57 -0.11 -0.45 -3.58
C GLY A 57 -1.01 0.78 -3.39
N HIS A 58 -1.08 1.68 -4.38
CA HIS A 58 -2.09 2.74 -4.47
C HIS A 58 -3.40 2.23 -5.11
N VAL A 59 -3.65 0.92 -5.07
CA VAL A 59 -4.90 0.35 -5.57
C VAL A 59 -5.95 0.52 -4.49
N LEU A 60 -6.93 1.37 -4.76
CA LEU A 60 -8.10 1.54 -3.92
C LEU A 60 -8.97 0.27 -4.00
N PRO A 61 -9.50 -0.24 -2.87
CA PRO A 61 -10.50 -1.32 -2.89
C PRO A 61 -11.67 -0.97 -3.82
N LYS A 62 -12.16 -1.94 -4.60
CA LYS A 62 -13.35 -1.76 -5.43
C LYS A 62 -14.64 -1.66 -4.61
N ILE A 63 -14.68 -2.33 -3.46
CA ILE A 63 -15.79 -2.33 -2.51
C ILE A 63 -15.49 -1.27 -1.46
N LYS A 64 -16.27 -0.19 -1.42
CA LYS A 64 -16.11 0.96 -0.51
C LYS A 64 -17.47 1.59 -0.22
N GLY A 65 -17.52 2.48 0.77
CA GLY A 65 -18.70 3.29 1.05
C GLY A 65 -19.95 2.46 1.31
N ALA A 66 -21.07 2.87 0.72
CA ALA A 66 -22.38 2.27 0.95
C ALA A 66 -22.42 0.77 0.60
N GLU A 67 -21.67 0.32 -0.41
CA GLU A 67 -21.59 -1.09 -0.77
C GLU A 67 -20.85 -1.93 0.28
N ALA A 68 -19.81 -1.35 0.90
CA ALA A 68 -19.11 -2.00 2.00
C ALA A 68 -19.99 -2.11 3.25
N ASP A 69 -20.71 -1.03 3.58
CA ASP A 69 -21.60 -1.01 4.75
C ASP A 69 -22.76 -1.99 4.59
N TRP A 70 -23.34 -2.05 3.40
CA TRP A 70 -24.37 -3.04 3.09
C TRP A 70 -23.83 -4.47 3.17
N LEU A 71 -22.64 -4.75 2.63
CA LEU A 71 -22.03 -6.08 2.72
C LEU A 71 -21.80 -6.49 4.18
N ARG A 72 -21.36 -5.57 5.05
CA ARG A 72 -21.20 -5.85 6.49
C ARG A 72 -22.53 -6.21 7.14
N ALA A 73 -23.59 -5.45 6.88
CA ALA A 73 -24.92 -5.75 7.39
C ALA A 73 -25.41 -7.11 6.87
N ARG A 74 -25.24 -7.37 5.58
CA ARG A 74 -25.65 -8.62 4.93
C ARG A 74 -24.90 -9.84 5.46
N MET A 75 -23.61 -9.71 5.76
CA MET A 75 -22.80 -10.77 6.37
C MET A 75 -23.17 -11.04 7.83
N ALA A 76 -23.72 -10.04 8.54
CA ALA A 76 -24.19 -10.20 9.92
C ALA A 76 -25.57 -10.87 10.03
N GLU A 77 -26.39 -10.77 8.98
CA GLU A 77 -27.77 -11.26 8.97
C GLU A 77 -27.89 -12.80 8.94
N GLY A 78 -26.92 -13.50 8.35
CA GLY A 78 -26.98 -14.95 8.29
C GLY A 78 -25.85 -15.61 7.52
N ALA A 79 -25.98 -16.91 7.28
CA ALA A 79 -24.99 -17.67 6.52
C ALA A 79 -24.89 -17.13 5.07
N PHE A 80 -23.67 -17.04 4.58
CA PHE A 80 -23.39 -16.54 3.23
C PHE A 80 -22.28 -17.37 2.57
N THR A 81 -22.20 -17.27 1.25
CA THR A 81 -21.05 -17.72 0.47
C THR A 81 -20.46 -16.53 -0.26
N LEU A 82 -19.13 -16.50 -0.43
CA LEU A 82 -18.48 -15.38 -1.14
C LEU A 82 -18.99 -15.26 -2.59
N ARG A 83 -19.33 -16.37 -3.26
CA ARG A 83 -19.94 -16.33 -4.60
C ARG A 83 -21.37 -15.79 -4.58
N GLY A 84 -22.13 -16.08 -3.53
CA GLY A 84 -23.46 -15.47 -3.33
C GLY A 84 -23.37 -13.97 -3.16
N LEU A 85 -22.45 -13.49 -2.30
CA LEU A 85 -22.23 -12.04 -2.12
C LEU A 85 -21.80 -11.35 -3.42
N VAL A 86 -21.03 -12.01 -4.28
CA VAL A 86 -20.67 -11.48 -5.61
C VAL A 86 -21.91 -11.31 -6.50
N ALA A 87 -22.83 -12.27 -6.49
CA ALA A 87 -24.07 -12.20 -7.27
C ALA A 87 -24.99 -11.08 -6.74
N GLU A 88 -25.21 -11.04 -5.42
CA GLU A 88 -26.03 -10.00 -4.78
C GLU A 88 -25.44 -8.59 -5.01
N LEU A 89 -24.11 -8.45 -5.02
CA LEU A 89 -23.46 -7.17 -5.31
C LEU A 89 -23.61 -6.76 -6.79
N ALA A 90 -23.62 -7.73 -7.70
CA ALA A 90 -23.87 -7.48 -9.12
C ALA A 90 -25.29 -7.00 -9.38
N GLU A 91 -26.28 -7.51 -8.63
CA GLU A 91 -27.68 -7.03 -8.68
C GLU A 91 -27.80 -5.56 -8.21
N ARG A 92 -26.94 -5.15 -7.27
CA ARG A 92 -26.83 -3.77 -6.78
C ARG A 92 -26.02 -2.85 -7.70
N GLY A 93 -25.53 -3.37 -8.84
CA GLY A 93 -24.82 -2.60 -9.86
C GLY A 93 -23.29 -2.61 -9.75
N LEU A 94 -22.70 -3.24 -8.73
CA LEU A 94 -21.25 -3.32 -8.56
C LEU A 94 -20.73 -4.74 -8.85
N LYS A 95 -20.21 -4.93 -10.07
CA LYS A 95 -19.63 -6.21 -10.52
C LYS A 95 -18.20 -6.35 -9.98
N VAL A 96 -18.00 -7.32 -9.07
CA VAL A 96 -16.69 -7.67 -8.52
C VAL A 96 -16.37 -9.14 -8.80
N ASP A 97 -15.09 -9.46 -8.85
CA ASP A 97 -14.65 -10.85 -8.93
C ASP A 97 -14.57 -11.50 -7.53
N TYR A 98 -14.49 -12.84 -7.49
CA TYR A 98 -14.39 -13.60 -6.25
C TYR A 98 -13.18 -13.19 -5.40
N ARG A 99 -12.03 -12.87 -6.01
CA ARG A 99 -10.82 -12.49 -5.26
C ARG A 99 -10.99 -11.12 -4.61
N THR A 100 -11.68 -10.19 -5.26
CA THR A 100 -12.06 -8.91 -4.66
C THR A 100 -12.97 -9.11 -3.45
N MET A 101 -13.98 -9.99 -3.56
CA MET A 101 -14.87 -10.32 -2.44
C MET A 101 -14.13 -11.03 -1.30
N TRP A 102 -13.23 -11.96 -1.63
CA TRP A 102 -12.38 -12.63 -0.64
C TRP A 102 -11.45 -11.65 0.09
N ALA A 103 -10.82 -10.72 -0.64
CA ALA A 103 -9.96 -9.70 -0.05
C ALA A 103 -10.74 -8.78 0.90
N PHE A 104 -11.99 -8.44 0.53
CA PHE A 104 -12.89 -7.69 1.41
C PHE A 104 -13.24 -8.48 2.68
N ALA A 105 -13.72 -9.71 2.55
CA ALA A 105 -14.04 -10.55 3.71
C ALA A 105 -12.82 -10.76 4.64
N HIS A 106 -11.63 -10.92 4.06
CA HIS A 106 -10.40 -11.06 4.84
C HIS A 106 -10.02 -9.76 5.58
N ALA A 107 -10.22 -8.59 4.95
CA ALA A 107 -9.99 -7.30 5.58
C ALA A 107 -10.97 -7.01 6.73
N GLU A 108 -12.20 -7.54 6.66
CA GLU A 108 -13.20 -7.50 7.74
C GLU A 108 -12.92 -8.52 8.86
N GLY A 109 -11.77 -9.21 8.83
CA GLY A 109 -11.35 -10.15 9.87
C GLY A 109 -12.06 -11.51 9.82
N LEU A 110 -12.88 -11.77 8.81
CA LEU A 110 -13.59 -13.03 8.61
C LEU A 110 -12.61 -14.08 8.09
N SER A 111 -11.88 -14.70 9.03
CA SER A 111 -11.07 -15.89 8.75
C SER A 111 -11.78 -17.12 9.29
N PHE A 112 -12.15 -18.04 8.40
CA PHE A 112 -12.63 -19.34 8.83
C PHE A 112 -11.43 -20.15 9.35
N LYS A 113 -11.27 -20.22 10.67
CA LYS A 113 -10.27 -21.11 11.28
C LYS A 113 -10.74 -22.54 11.09
N LYS A 114 -9.98 -23.33 10.31
CA LYS A 114 -10.17 -24.79 10.21
C LYS A 114 -9.76 -25.47 11.51
N ASN A 115 -10.61 -25.41 12.53
CA ASN A 115 -10.52 -26.36 13.63
C ASN A 115 -11.16 -27.67 13.13
N ARG A 116 -10.42 -28.79 13.18
CA ARG A 116 -11.00 -30.11 12.89
C ARG A 116 -12.14 -30.33 13.86
N ALA A 117 -13.39 -30.23 13.39
CA ALA A 117 -14.50 -30.83 14.10
C ALA A 117 -14.23 -32.34 14.11
N ARG A 118 -13.87 -32.89 15.26
CA ARG A 118 -13.97 -34.33 15.51
C ARG A 118 -15.45 -34.68 15.41
N GLN A 119 -15.83 -35.34 14.33
CA GLN A 119 -16.88 -36.37 14.32
C GLN A 119 -16.29 -37.57 13.60
#